data_AF-A0A822DMC0-F1
#
_entry.id   AF-A0A822DMC0-F1
#
_cell.length_a   1.000
_cell.length_b   1.000
_cell.length_c   1.000
_cell.angle_alpha   90.00
_cell.angle_beta   90.00
_cell.angle_gamma   90.00
#
_symmetry.space_group_name_H-M   'P 1'
#
loop_
_entity.id
_entity.type
_entity.pdbx_description
1 polymer ?
#
loop_
_entity_poly.entity_id
_entity_poly.type
_entity_poly.pdbx_seq_one_letter_code
_entity_poly.pdbx_strand_id
1 'polypeptide(L)'
;EYYRKFIPAFSTIAQPLHQYAPRTKEQRSKKSQATPITLSDDALDAFNKLKKILTNDLILRIPDQNLPFKIQTDASKIGIGAVL
;
A
#
# COMPACT_ATOMS: atom_id res chain seq x y z
N GLU A 1 -1.16 -4.95 3.55
CA GLU A 1 -0.60 -6.29 3.82
C GLU A 1 0.17 -6.83 2.62
N TYR A 2 -0.48 -7.05 1.47
CA TYR A 2 0.14 -7.78 0.34
C TYR A 2 1.49 -7.22 -0.15
N TYR A 3 1.60 -5.90 -0.36
CA TYR A 3 2.84 -5.31 -0.89
C TYR A 3 3.90 -4.99 0.18
N ARG A 4 3.55 -5.04 1.47
CA ARG A 4 4.48 -4.65 2.55
C ARG A 4 5.67 -5.59 2.64
N LYS A 5 5.47 -6.89 2.38
CA LYS A 5 6.53 -7.91 2.38
C LYS A 5 7.58 -7.70 1.30
N PHE A 6 7.27 -6.93 0.26
CA PHE A 6 8.18 -6.64 -0.85
C PHE A 6 8.92 -5.31 -0.67
N ILE A 7 8.62 -4.53 0.37
CA ILE A 7 9.23 -3.23 0.63
C ILE A 7 10.20 -3.38 1.82
N PRO A 8 11.51 -3.32 1.61
CA PRO A 8 12.48 -3.30 2.70
C PRO A 8 12.23 -2.14 3.66
N ALA A 9 12.33 -2.38 4.96
CA ALA A 9 12.15 -1.37 6.01
C ALA A 9 10.82 -0.57 5.92
N PHE A 10 9.74 -1.20 5.43
CA PHE A 10 8.43 -0.57 5.26
C PHE A 10 7.98 0.22 6.50
N SER A 11 8.08 -0.37 7.70
CA SER A 11 7.63 0.26 8.94
C SER A 11 8.35 1.59 9.23
N THR A 12 9.65 1.66 8.95
CA THR A 12 10.46 2.86 9.14
C THR A 12 10.07 3.94 8.14
N ILE A 13 9.88 3.57 6.86
CA ILE A 13 9.47 4.52 5.82
C ILE A 13 8.05 5.02 6.05
N ALA A 14 7.13 4.15 6.51
CA ALA A 14 5.74 4.50 6.74
C ALA A 14 5.47 5.19 8.08
N GLN A 15 6.46 5.26 8.98
CA GLN A 15 6.33 5.88 10.30
C GLN A 15 5.71 7.30 10.26
N PRO A 16 6.19 8.26 9.43
CA PRO A 16 5.61 9.60 9.37
C PRO A 16 4.18 9.62 8.79
N LEU A 17 3.74 8.54 8.13
CA LEU A 17 2.37 8.41 7.60
C LEU A 17 1.37 7.89 8.64
N HIS A 18 1.84 7.23 9.71
CA HIS A 18 0.96 6.63 10.73
C HIS A 18 0.11 7.65 11.51
N GLN A 19 0.51 8.91 11.55
CA GLN A 19 -0.30 9.99 12.15
C GLN A 19 -1.51 10.36 11.29
N TYR A 20 -1.45 10.12 9.98
CA TYR A 20 -2.54 10.40 9.04
C TYR A 20 -3.45 9.18 8.83
N ALA A 21 -3.07 8.00 9.30
CA ALA A 21 -3.93 6.82 9.27
C ALA A 21 -4.99 6.88 10.40
N PRO A 22 -6.28 6.62 10.10
CA PRO A 22 -7.32 6.60 11.13
C PRO A 22 -7.12 5.43 12.09
N ARG A 23 -6.97 5.73 13.39
CA ARG A 23 -6.63 4.75 14.44
C ARG A 23 -7.87 4.13 15.07
N THR A 24 -9.00 4.85 15.09
CA THR A 24 -10.27 4.37 15.65
C THR A 24 -11.38 4.27 14.60
N LYS A 25 -12.41 3.45 14.85
CA LYS A 25 -13.58 3.34 13.96
C LYS A 25 -14.29 4.68 13.79
N GLU A 26 -14.38 5.47 14.85
CA GLU A 26 -14.98 6.81 14.84
C GLU A 26 -14.19 7.78 13.94
N GLN A 27 -12.86 7.72 13.98
CA GLN A 27 -12.00 8.50 13.08
C GLN A 27 -12.16 8.09 11.61
N ARG A 28 -12.41 6.80 11.31
CA ARG A 28 -12.69 6.32 9.94
C ARG A 28 -14.00 6.89 9.40
N SER A 29 -15.05 6.88 10.21
CA SER A 29 -16.36 7.44 9.83
C SER A 29 -16.33 8.96 9.68
N LYS A 30 -15.55 9.69 10.50
CA LYS A 30 -15.36 11.14 10.36
C LYS A 30 -14.52 11.53 9.13
N LYS A 31 -13.47 10.78 8.79
CA LYS A 31 -12.66 10.99 7.58
C LYS A 31 -13.33 10.59 6.26
N SER A 32 -14.49 9.92 6.33
CA SER A 32 -15.33 9.67 5.15
C SER A 32 -15.94 10.97 4.60
N GLN A 33 -15.95 12.04 5.42
CA GLN A 33 -16.22 13.39 4.96
C GLN A 33 -14.93 14.01 4.44
N ALA A 34 -15.00 14.69 3.28
CA ALA A 34 -13.90 15.26 2.52
C ALA A 34 -13.12 16.33 3.30
N THR A 35 -12.38 15.91 4.32
CA THR A 35 -11.48 16.75 5.10
C THR A 35 -10.14 16.79 4.37
N PRO A 36 -9.69 17.97 3.89
CA PRO A 36 -8.41 18.07 3.24
C PRO A 36 -7.30 17.69 4.22
N ILE A 37 -6.44 16.75 3.80
CA ILE A 37 -5.27 16.31 4.56
C ILE A 37 -4.06 17.02 3.99
N THR A 38 -3.42 17.88 4.79
CA THR A 38 -2.12 18.46 4.47
C THR A 38 -1.04 17.60 5.09
N LEU A 39 -0.20 16.98 4.25
CA LEU A 39 0.97 16.23 4.70
C LEU A 39 2.10 17.19 5.05
N SER A 40 2.89 16.85 6.08
CA SER A 40 4.20 17.49 6.29
C SER A 40 5.20 17.05 5.23
N ASP A 41 6.30 17.79 5.08
CA ASP A 41 7.36 17.46 4.11
C ASP A 41 7.92 16.04 4.33
N ASP A 42 8.16 15.65 5.59
CA ASP A 42 8.62 14.29 5.95
C ASP A 42 7.62 13.21 5.54
N ALA A 43 6.33 13.48 5.68
CA ALA A 43 5.27 12.55 5.31
C ALA A 43 5.12 12.46 3.79
N LEU A 44 5.30 13.57 3.08
CA LEU A 44 5.28 13.62 1.63
C LEU A 44 6.49 12.88 1.04
N ASP A 45 7.69 13.06 1.60
CA ASP A 45 8.89 12.34 1.19
C ASP A 45 8.72 10.83 1.40
N ALA A 46 8.25 10.41 2.58
CA ALA A 46 7.92 9.03 2.85
C ALA A 46 6.90 8.44 1.86
N PHE A 47 5.86 9.20 1.52
CA PHE A 47 4.87 8.79 0.53
C PHE A 47 5.49 8.62 -0.87
N ASN A 48 6.29 9.59 -1.31
CA ASN A 48 6.97 9.54 -2.60
C ASN A 48 7.99 8.40 -2.67
N LYS A 49 8.70 8.13 -1.57
CA LYS A 49 9.62 7.00 -1.45
C LYS A 49 8.89 5.66 -1.58
N LEU A 50 7.76 5.49 -0.90
CA LEU A 50 6.93 4.29 -1.04
C LEU A 50 6.41 4.15 -2.47
N LYS A 51 5.94 5.25 -3.09
CA LYS A 51 5.50 5.26 -4.49
C LYS A 51 6.61 4.78 -5.42
N LYS A 52 7.82 5.32 -5.29
CA LYS A 52 8.98 4.95 -6.11
C LYS A 52 9.34 3.47 -5.95
N ILE A 53 9.36 2.95 -4.73
CA ILE A 53 9.66 1.53 -4.48
C ILE A 53 8.57 0.65 -5.13
N LEU A 54 7.31 1.01 -4.98
CA LEU A 54 6.21 0.25 -5.59
C LEU A 54 6.21 0.31 -7.12
N THR A 55 6.62 1.42 -7.73
CA THR A 55 6.65 1.56 -9.20
C THR A 55 7.89 0.98 -9.86
N ASN A 56 9.01 0.88 -9.13
CA ASN A 56 10.29 0.46 -9.71
C ASN A 56 10.78 -0.91 -9.21
N ASP A 57 10.43 -1.29 -7.98
CA ASP A 57 11.06 -2.41 -7.24
C ASP A 57 10.08 -3.57 -6.99
N LEU A 58 8.87 -3.50 -7.55
CA LEU A 58 8.08 -4.70 -7.77
C LEU A 58 8.77 -5.52 -8.87
N ILE A 59 9.88 -6.15 -8.48
CA ILE A 59 10.54 -7.21 -9.22
C ILE A 59 9.50 -8.32 -9.31
N LEU A 60 8.72 -8.31 -10.39
CA LEU A 60 7.99 -9.46 -10.86
C LEU A 60 9.06 -10.51 -11.19
N ARG A 61 9.48 -11.28 -10.19
CA ARG A 61 10.38 -12.40 -10.40
C ARG A 61 9.69 -13.36 -11.34
N ILE A 62 10.45 -13.86 -12.31
CA ILE A 62 9.97 -14.93 -13.18
C ILE A 62 9.56 -16.10 -12.26
N PRO A 63 8.32 -16.58 -12.37
CA PRO A 63 7.86 -17.66 -11.52
C PRO A 63 8.59 -18.95 -11.87
N ASP A 64 8.99 -19.71 -10.84
CA ASP A 64 9.54 -21.04 -11.01
C ASP A 64 8.42 -22.00 -11.44
N GLN A 65 8.57 -22.61 -12.62
CA GLN A 65 7.58 -23.53 -13.20
C GLN A 65 7.43 -24.83 -12.39
N ASN A 66 8.38 -25.14 -11.50
CA ASN A 66 8.33 -26.34 -10.67
C ASN A 66 7.56 -26.16 -9.36
N LEU A 67 7.10 -24.93 -9.05
CA LEU A 67 6.37 -24.62 -7.83
C LEU A 67 4.89 -24.30 -8.12
N PRO A 68 3.96 -24.60 -7.20
CA PRO A 68 2.56 -24.23 -7.38
C PRO A 68 2.39 -22.71 -7.37
N PHE A 69 1.64 -22.20 -8.34
CA PHE A 69 1.30 -20.78 -8.46
C PHE A 69 0.18 -20.41 -7.48
N LYS A 70 0.27 -19.21 -6.90
CA LYS A 70 -0.76 -18.69 -5.99
C LYS A 70 -1.39 -17.42 -6.56
N ILE A 71 -2.56 -17.59 -7.17
CA ILE A 71 -3.34 -16.47 -7.70
C ILE A 71 -4.13 -15.82 -6.55
N GLN A 72 -4.09 -14.48 -6.47
CA GLN A 72 -5.05 -13.71 -5.68
C GLN A 72 -5.96 -12.91 -6.59
N THR A 73 -7.25 -13.13 -6.44
CA THR A 73 -8.31 -12.41 -7.16
C THR A 73 -9.02 -11.45 -6.21
N ASP A 74 -9.33 -10.26 -6.72
CA ASP A 74 -10.20 -9.28 -6.10
C ASP A 74 -11.33 -8.96 -7.09
N ALA A 75 -12.57 -8.93 -6.61
CA ALA A 75 -13.71 -8.52 -7.39
C ALA A 75 -14.32 -7.27 -6.75
N SER A 76 -14.30 -6.18 -7.50
CA SER A 76 -15.10 -4.99 -7.19
C SER A 76 -16.48 -5.11 -7.82
N LYS A 77 -17.42 -4.24 -7.41
CA LYS A 77 -18.76 -4.14 -8.03
C LYS A 77 -18.72 -3.80 -9.53
N ILE A 78 -17.57 -3.37 -10.06
CA ILE A 78 -17.42 -2.82 -11.41
C ILE A 78 -16.45 -3.68 -12.27
N GLY A 79 -15.67 -4.58 -11.66
CA GLY A 79 -14.72 -5.40 -12.40
C GLY A 79 -13.89 -6.34 -11.53
N ILE A 80 -13.22 -7.29 -12.18
CA ILE A 80 -12.38 -8.33 -11.56
C ILE A 80 -10.92 -8.00 -11.84
N GLY A 81 -10.08 -8.08 -10.81
CA GLY A 81 -8.62 -8.01 -10.90
C GLY A 81 -7.99 -9.29 -10.38
N ALA A 82 -6.84 -9.67 -10.94
CA ALA A 82 -6.04 -10.80 -10.47
C ALA A 82 -4.56 -10.42 -10.43
N VAL A 83 -3.85 -10.93 -9.43
CA VAL A 83 -2.38 -10.88 -9.35
C VAL A 83 -1.85 -12.28 -9.13
N LEU A 84 -0.71 -12.58 -9.75
CA LEU A 84 0.00 -13.86 -9.70
C LEU A 84 1.17 -13.80 -8.73
#